data_AF-A0A6G3LDG4-F1
#
_entry.id   AF-A0A6G3LDG4-F1
#
_cell.length_a   1.000
_cell.length_b   1.000
_cell.length_c   1.000
_cell.angle_alpha   90.00
_cell.angle_beta   90.00
_cell.angle_gamma   90.00
#
_symmetry.space_group_name_H-M   'P 1'
#
loop_
_entity.id
_entity.type
_entity.pdbx_description
1 polymer ?
#
loop_
_entity_poly.entity_id
_entity_poly.type
_entity_poly.pdbx_seq_one_letter_code
_entity_poly.pdbx_strand_id
1 'polypeptide(L)'
;MFEPIIDMLAFLGSQKDYSYIDRLGNALDEISILEAIRDAMRAFYATCGSEATNCPQIDAQKLQDDVNILTSIIQNKPRFQVLQLARELSLKSYARIKNFELSTSGKASEKTAGA
;
A
#
# COMPACT_ATOMS: atom_id res chain seq x y z
N MET A 1 7.00 0.90 -11.11
CA MET A 1 5.94 1.89 -11.44
C MET A 1 4.81 1.65 -10.45
N PHE A 2 4.30 2.69 -9.80
CA PHE A 2 3.42 2.61 -8.62
C PHE A 2 4.10 2.11 -7.33
N GLU A 3 5.41 2.36 -7.16
CA GLU A 3 6.14 1.94 -5.95
C GLU A 3 5.53 2.53 -4.66
N PRO A 4 5.21 3.83 -4.58
CA PRO A 4 4.44 4.40 -3.47
C PRO A 4 3.15 3.66 -3.11
N ILE A 5 2.35 3.26 -4.11
CA ILE A 5 1.11 2.50 -3.86
C ILE A 5 1.44 1.12 -3.29
N ILE A 6 2.42 0.43 -3.89
CA ILE A 6 2.87 -0.89 -3.45
C ILE A 6 3.41 -0.82 -2.02
N ASP A 7 4.22 0.20 -1.70
CA ASP A 7 4.81 0.41 -0.38
C ASP A 7 3.75 0.71 0.68
N MET A 8 2.76 1.54 0.34
CA MET A 8 1.62 1.85 1.21
C MET A 8 0.82 0.58 1.53
N LEU A 9 0.44 -0.17 0.50
CA LEU A 9 -0.30 -1.42 0.65
C LEU A 9 0.50 -2.47 1.44
N ALA A 10 1.77 -2.63 1.12
CA ALA A 10 2.66 -3.56 1.81
C ALA A 10 2.87 -3.19 3.29
N PHE A 11 2.96 -1.89 3.61
CA PHE A 11 3.01 -1.42 4.99
C PHE A 11 1.74 -1.78 5.76
N LEU A 12 0.55 -1.50 5.21
CA LEU A 12 -0.72 -1.90 5.84
C LEU A 12 -0.79 -3.42 6.04
N GLY A 13 -0.38 -4.20 5.03
CA GLY A 13 -0.28 -5.65 5.13
C GLY A 13 0.72 -6.13 6.21
N SER A 14 1.79 -5.38 6.46
CA SER A 14 2.74 -5.70 7.55
C SER A 14 2.13 -5.50 8.94
N GLN A 15 1.12 -4.62 9.05
CA GLN A 15 0.28 -4.45 10.24
C GLN A 15 -0.84 -5.51 10.33
N LYS A 16 -0.77 -6.56 9.49
CA LYS A 16 -1.75 -7.64 9.35
C LYS A 16 -3.11 -7.20 8.79
N ASP A 17 -3.19 -6.01 8.20
CA ASP A 17 -4.35 -5.57 7.43
C ASP A 17 -4.13 -5.85 5.94
N TYR A 18 -4.45 -7.08 5.53
CA TYR A 18 -4.35 -7.52 4.14
C TYR A 18 -5.57 -7.12 3.29
N SER A 19 -6.62 -6.58 3.92
CA SER A 19 -7.94 -6.42 3.31
C SER A 19 -7.91 -5.57 2.04
N TYR A 20 -7.08 -4.52 2.00
CA TYR A 20 -6.91 -3.67 0.83
C TYR A 20 -6.19 -4.37 -0.32
N ILE A 21 -5.20 -5.22 -0.01
CA ILE A 21 -4.45 -6.00 -1.00
C ILE A 21 -5.34 -7.10 -1.60
N ASP A 22 -6.14 -7.76 -0.75
CA ASP A 22 -7.10 -8.80 -1.13
C ASP A 22 -8.21 -8.22 -2.01
N ARG A 23 -8.82 -7.09 -1.62
CA ARG A 23 -9.83 -6.39 -2.42
C ARG A 23 -9.29 -5.97 -3.78
N LEU A 24 -8.04 -5.48 -3.83
CA LEU A 24 -7.39 -5.08 -5.08
C LEU A 24 -7.12 -6.29 -5.99
N GLY A 25 -6.60 -7.39 -5.44
CA GLY A 25 -6.26 -8.59 -6.21
C GLY A 25 -7.49 -9.35 -6.73
N ASN A 26 -8.59 -9.30 -5.99
CA ASN A 26 -9.85 -9.96 -6.32
C ASN A 26 -10.89 -9.04 -6.97
N ALA A 27 -10.53 -7.79 -7.28
CA ALA A 27 -11.45 -6.85 -7.90
C ALA A 27 -12.00 -7.41 -9.22
N LEU A 28 -13.31 -7.24 -9.42
CA LEU A 28 -13.99 -7.63 -10.66
C LEU A 28 -14.23 -6.44 -11.57
N ASP A 29 -14.20 -5.22 -11.03
CA ASP A 29 -14.50 -3.98 -11.74
C ASP A 29 -13.59 -2.84 -11.28
N GLU A 30 -13.60 -1.78 -12.08
CA GLU A 30 -12.81 -0.56 -11.94
C GLU A 30 -13.12 0.19 -10.64
N ILE A 31 -14.38 0.14 -10.19
CA ILE A 31 -14.84 0.86 -9.00
C ILE A 31 -14.22 0.21 -7.76
N SER A 32 -14.29 -1.12 -7.67
CA SER A 32 -13.70 -1.91 -6.58
C SER A 32 -12.19 -1.64 -6.43
N ILE A 33 -11.47 -1.47 -7.55
CA ILE A 33 -10.05 -1.09 -7.54
C ILE A 33 -9.85 0.29 -6.93
N LEU A 34 -10.60 1.29 -7.39
CA LEU A 34 -10.49 2.66 -6.91
C LEU A 34 -10.85 2.78 -5.42
N GLU A 35 -11.87 2.07 -4.97
CA GLU A 35 -12.27 2.02 -3.57
C GLU A 35 -11.17 1.41 -2.70
N ALA A 36 -10.61 0.25 -3.10
CA ALA A 36 -9.54 -0.40 -2.34
C ALA A 36 -8.32 0.53 -2.16
N ILE A 37 -7.91 1.23 -3.23
CA ILE A 37 -6.78 2.16 -3.18
C ILE A 37 -7.09 3.40 -2.31
N ARG A 38 -8.27 4.00 -2.46
CA ARG A 38 -8.65 5.18 -1.68
C ARG A 38 -8.83 4.86 -0.20
N ASP A 39 -9.42 3.72 0.12
CA ASP A 39 -9.55 3.27 1.50
C ASP A 39 -8.19 2.97 2.12
N ALA A 40 -7.26 2.35 1.36
CA ALA A 40 -5.89 2.14 1.80
C ALA A 40 -5.15 3.47 2.05
N MET A 41 -5.29 4.47 1.16
CA MET A 41 -4.71 5.80 1.39
C MET A 41 -5.27 6.44 2.66
N ARG A 42 -6.58 6.35 2.89
CA ARG A 42 -7.20 6.88 4.10
C ARG A 42 -6.65 6.19 5.35
N ALA A 43 -6.56 4.85 5.33
CA ALA A 43 -6.01 4.08 6.44
C ALA A 43 -4.54 4.40 6.70
N PHE A 44 -3.75 4.55 5.63
CA PHE A 44 -2.35 4.96 5.71
C PHE A 44 -2.20 6.33 6.36
N TYR A 45 -2.94 7.35 5.90
CA TYR A 45 -2.88 8.68 6.50
C TYR A 45 -3.45 8.73 7.91
N ALA A 46 -4.46 7.93 8.24
CA ALA A 46 -4.94 7.81 9.61
C ALA A 46 -3.89 7.17 10.54
N THR A 47 -3.15 6.19 10.04
CA THR A 47 -2.07 5.51 10.78
C THR A 47 -0.84 6.40 10.94
N CYS A 48 -0.50 7.16 9.89
CA CYS A 48 0.75 7.93 9.81
C CYS A 48 0.62 9.43 10.07
N GLY A 49 -0.60 9.96 10.16
CA GLY A 49 -0.87 11.37 10.42
C GLY A 49 -0.74 11.77 11.89
N SER A 50 -0.68 10.82 12.83
CA SER A 50 -0.57 11.10 14.26
C SER A 50 0.74 10.54 14.82
N GLU A 51 1.82 11.33 14.81
CA GLU A 51 3.11 11.08 15.52
C GLU A 51 3.64 9.63 15.56
N ALA A 52 3.25 8.79 14.59
CA ALA A 52 3.55 7.37 14.60
C ALA A 52 4.99 7.18 14.16
N THR A 53 5.85 6.78 15.10
CA THR A 53 7.30 6.67 14.94
C THR A 53 7.77 5.60 13.94
N ASN A 54 6.84 4.82 13.37
CA ASN A 54 7.13 3.66 12.52
C ASN A 54 6.49 3.72 11.12
N CYS A 55 6.12 4.93 10.66
CA CYS A 55 5.59 5.07 9.32
C CYS A 55 6.69 5.10 8.25
N PRO A 56 6.49 4.40 7.13
CA PRO A 56 7.45 4.42 6.04
C PRO A 56 7.51 5.82 5.43
N GLN A 57 8.71 6.18 4.96
CA GLN A 57 8.93 7.44 4.26
C GLN A 57 8.39 7.32 2.83
N ILE A 58 7.06 7.40 2.70
CA ILE A 58 6.37 7.47 1.40
C ILE A 58 6.09 8.94 1.12
N ASP A 59 6.62 9.43 0.00
CA ASP A 59 6.34 10.78 -0.48
C ASP A 59 4.84 10.91 -0.81
N ALA A 60 4.14 11.75 -0.05
CA ALA A 60 2.70 11.94 -0.17
C ALA A 60 2.29 12.54 -1.53
N GLN A 61 3.10 13.46 -2.07
CA GLN A 61 2.83 14.04 -3.39
C GLN A 61 2.98 12.98 -4.46
N LYS A 62 4.06 12.20 -4.40
CA LYS A 62 4.31 11.11 -5.35
C LYS A 62 3.25 10.02 -5.27
N LEU A 63 2.79 9.68 -4.06
CA LEU A 63 1.68 8.74 -3.87
C LEU A 63 0.41 9.26 -4.53
N GLN A 64 0.08 10.53 -4.33
CA GLN A 64 -1.10 11.14 -4.94
C GLN A 64 -1.00 11.17 -6.48
N ASP A 65 0.17 11.50 -7.03
CA ASP A 65 0.42 11.49 -8.46
C ASP A 65 0.26 10.08 -9.04
N ASP A 66 0.80 9.07 -8.37
CA ASP A 66 0.65 7.66 -8.75
C ASP A 66 -0.82 7.22 -8.75
N VAL A 67 -1.61 7.63 -7.75
CA VAL A 67 -3.06 7.34 -7.72
C VAL A 67 -3.82 8.06 -8.84
N ASN A 68 -3.42 9.29 -9.19
CA ASN A 68 -4.01 10.01 -10.31
C ASN A 68 -3.71 9.33 -11.64
N ILE A 69 -2.47 8.86 -11.83
CA ILE A 69 -2.07 8.08 -13.02
C ILE A 69 -2.85 6.76 -13.07
N LEU A 70 -2.96 6.04 -11.96
CA LEU A 70 -3.74 4.80 -11.89
C LEU A 70 -5.21 5.05 -12.22
N THR A 71 -5.80 6.14 -11.72
CA THR A 71 -7.18 6.55 -12.04
C THR A 71 -7.34 6.81 -13.53
N SER A 72 -6.39 7.51 -14.15
CA SER A 72 -6.40 7.75 -15.59
C SER A 72 -6.31 6.45 -16.39
N ILE A 73 -5.47 5.51 -15.98
CA ILE A 73 -5.38 4.17 -16.60
C ILE A 73 -6.71 3.44 -16.50
N ILE A 74 -7.32 3.41 -15.31
CA ILE A 74 -8.61 2.75 -15.06
C ILE A 74 -9.71 3.30 -15.97
N GLN A 75 -9.72 4.60 -16.23
CA GLN A 75 -10.73 5.26 -17.05
C GLN A 75 -10.53 5.05 -18.56
N ASN A 76 -9.29 4.86 -19.02
CA ASN A 76 -8.93 4.92 -20.44
C ASN A 76 -8.49 3.57 -21.03
N LYS A 77 -8.27 2.54 -20.20
CA LYS A 77 -7.84 1.22 -20.67
C LYS A 77 -8.99 0.21 -20.65
N PRO A 78 -8.91 -0.84 -21.50
CA PRO A 78 -9.86 -1.94 -21.45
C PRO A 78 -9.88 -2.62 -20.07
N ARG A 79 -11.06 -3.00 -19.59
CA ARG A 79 -11.28 -3.67 -18.30
C ARG A 79 -10.28 -4.78 -18.01
N PHE A 80 -10.02 -5.67 -18.97
CA PHE A 80 -9.09 -6.80 -18.75
C PHE A 80 -7.66 -6.35 -18.40
N GLN A 81 -7.18 -5.24 -18.98
CA GLN A 81 -5.85 -4.69 -18.69
C GLN A 81 -5.83 -4.06 -17.29
N VAL A 82 -6.92 -3.38 -16.93
CA VAL A 82 -7.09 -2.77 -15.62
C VAL A 82 -7.11 -3.83 -14.51
N LEU A 83 -7.87 -4.92 -14.69
CA LEU A 83 -7.92 -6.04 -13.76
C LEU A 83 -6.56 -6.76 -13.67
N GLN A 84 -5.85 -6.90 -14.79
CA GLN A 84 -4.50 -7.47 -14.79
C GLN A 84 -3.52 -6.60 -14.01
N LEU A 85 -3.56 -5.28 -14.21
CA LEU A 85 -2.73 -4.33 -13.47
C LEU A 85 -3.03 -4.38 -11.96
N ALA A 86 -4.30 -4.42 -11.56
CA ALA A 86 -4.69 -4.52 -10.15
C ALA A 86 -4.13 -5.79 -9.48
N ARG A 87 -4.22 -6.94 -10.16
CA ARG A 87 -3.62 -8.20 -9.70
C ARG A 87 -2.10 -8.10 -9.57
N GLU A 88 -1.44 -7.48 -10.54
CA GLU A 88 0.01 -7.27 -10.51
C GLU A 88 0.42 -6.40 -9.30
N LEU A 89 -0.31 -5.30 -9.05
CA LEU A 89 -0.09 -4.43 -7.90
C LEU A 89 -0.32 -5.17 -6.57
N SER A 90 -1.36 -6.00 -6.49
CA SER A 90 -1.66 -6.83 -5.32
C SER A 90 -0.52 -7.82 -5.03
N LEU A 91 -0.07 -8.57 -6.04
CA LEU A 91 1.03 -9.53 -5.90
C LEU A 91 2.35 -8.85 -5.49
N LYS A 92 2.67 -7.71 -6.10
CA LYS A 92 3.85 -6.92 -5.74
C LYS A 92 3.79 -6.40 -4.31
N SER A 93 2.60 -5.98 -3.86
CA SER A 93 2.37 -5.55 -2.48
C SER A 93 2.63 -6.70 -1.50
N TYR A 94 2.07 -7.90 -1.74
CA TYR A 94 2.34 -9.08 -0.91
C TYR A 94 3.83 -9.42 -0.83
N ALA A 95 4.52 -9.41 -1.97
CA ALA A 95 5.96 -9.69 -2.01
C ALA A 95 6.78 -8.70 -1.19
N ARG A 96 6.29 -7.46 -1.03
CA ARG A 96 6.99 -6.37 -0.33
C ARG A 96 6.66 -6.27 1.16
N ILE A 97 5.64 -6.95 1.67
CA ILE A 97 5.24 -6.90 3.10
C ILE A 97 6.42 -7.14 4.05
N LYS A 98 7.26 -8.14 3.75
CA LYS A 98 8.41 -8.51 4.59
C LYS A 98 9.41 -7.37 4.80
N ASN A 99 9.53 -6.45 3.84
CA ASN A 99 10.44 -5.31 3.96
C ASN A 99 10.03 -4.37 5.11
N PHE A 100 8.73 -4.29 5.40
CA PHE A 100 8.19 -3.47 6.48
C PHE A 100 8.16 -4.23 7.83
N GLU A 101 7.98 -5.55 7.82
CA GLU A 101 8.09 -6.39 9.05
C GLU A 101 9.52 -6.38 9.65
N LEU A 102 10.54 -6.33 8.80
CA LEU A 102 11.95 -6.28 9.24
C LEU A 102 12.32 -4.90 9.81
N SER A 103 11.72 -3.83 9.29
CA SER A 103 11.97 -2.46 9.74
C SER A 103 11.43 -2.17 11.15
N THR A 104 10.38 -2.89 11.59
CA THR A 104 9.81 -2.78 12.95
C THR A 104 10.53 -3.69 13.95
N SER A 105 11.09 -4.82 13.50
CA SER A 105 11.78 -5.79 14.37
C SER A 105 13.22 -5.37 14.75
N GLY A 106 13.90 -4.58 13.91
CA GLY A 106 15.29 -4.15 14.15
C GLY A 106 15.47 -3.13 15.29
N LYS A 107 14.41 -2.49 15.79
CA LYS A 107 14.48 -1.46 16.85
C LYS A 107 14.10 -1.97 18.25
N ALA A 108 13.64 -3.22 18.39
CA ALA A 108 13.27 -3.78 19.69
C ALA A 108 14.49 -4.21 20.55
N SER A 109 15.70 -4.29 19.96
CA SER A 109 16.88 -4.84 20.65
C SER A 109 17.76 -3.81 21.38
N GLU A 110 17.48 -2.51 21.29
CA GLU A 110 18.38 -1.46 21.81
C GLU A 110 17.97 -0.87 23.18
N LYS A 111 16.88 -1.31 23.80
CA LYS A 111 16.40 -0.76 25.08
C LYS A 111 16.66 -1.61 26.34
N THR A 112 17.46 -2.67 26.27
CA THR A 112 17.78 -3.52 27.43
C THR A 112 19.28 -3.67 27.73
N ALA A 113 20.12 -2.76 27.22
CA ALA A 113 21.54 -2.68 27.59
C ALA A 113 21.86 -1.29 28.18
N GLY A 114 21.38 -1.06 29.39
CA GLY A 114 21.70 0.12 30.20
C GLY A 114 21.54 -0.24 31.67
N ALA A 115 22.51 -1.03 32.17
CA ALA A 115 22.71 -1.34 33.57
C ALA A 115 23.30 -0.14 34.32
#